data_AF-A0A956ZDZ9-F1
#
_entry.id   AF-A0A956ZDZ9-F1
#
_cell.length_a   1.000
_cell.length_b   1.000
_cell.length_c   1.000
_cell.angle_alpha   90.00
_cell.angle_beta   90.00
_cell.angle_gamma   90.00
#
_symmetry.space_group_name_H-M   'P 1'
#
loop_
_entity.id
_entity.type
_entity.pdbx_description
1 polymer ?
#
loop_
_entity_poly.entity_id
_entity_poly.type
_entity_poly.pdbx_seq_one_letter_code
_entity_poly.pdbx_strand_id
1 'polypeptide(L)'
;MEGRNNPRTAATLSVIPGLGQVYNLQPRKGVLFFIVGTTNLFIFSILCLGKQITDLISNFGKEYGVLPNQDLIHTFSELSIHSPSVLMLLFLFLAFLTYTVRDAHDQAKGRMRSAIYKDTVIEIAEANSASYLFHISLMVSFLILAFFFILPP
;
A
#
# COMPACT_ATOMS: atom_id res chain seq x y z
N MET A 1 -21.34 17.42 -18.53
CA MET A 1 -22.28 17.37 -17.38
C MET A 1 -21.51 17.00 -16.11
N GLU A 2 -20.42 17.71 -15.82
CA GLU A 2 -19.41 17.22 -14.84
C GLU A 2 -19.39 18.12 -13.62
N GLY A 3 -20.02 17.67 -12.53
CA GLY A 3 -19.99 18.43 -11.28
C GLY A 3 -20.90 17.92 -10.16
N ARG A 4 -21.41 16.68 -10.22
CA ARG A 4 -22.28 16.10 -9.17
C ARG A 4 -21.80 14.72 -8.74
N ASN A 5 -20.51 14.58 -8.49
CA ASN A 5 -19.99 13.37 -7.88
C ASN A 5 -20.42 13.34 -6.42
N ASN A 6 -21.16 12.30 -6.01
CA ASN A 6 -21.61 12.17 -4.64
C ASN A 6 -20.42 11.79 -3.74
N PRO A 7 -20.10 12.57 -2.68
CA PRO A 7 -18.97 12.27 -1.80
C PRO A 7 -19.07 10.89 -1.14
N ARG A 8 -20.27 10.43 -0.83
CA ARG A 8 -20.46 9.08 -0.26
C ARG A 8 -20.09 7.99 -1.25
N THR A 9 -20.46 8.15 -2.51
CA THR A 9 -20.13 7.19 -3.58
C THR A 9 -18.63 7.17 -3.87
N ALA A 10 -17.98 8.34 -3.89
CA ALA A 10 -16.52 8.44 -4.03
C ALA A 10 -15.78 7.71 -2.90
N ALA A 11 -16.23 7.90 -1.65
CA ALA A 11 -15.66 7.23 -0.48
C ALA A 11 -15.82 5.70 -0.53
N THR A 12 -17.01 5.21 -0.89
CA THR A 12 -17.25 3.76 -1.01
C THR A 12 -16.44 3.12 -2.12
N LEU A 13 -16.21 3.84 -3.23
CA LEU A 13 -15.36 3.35 -4.32
C LEU A 13 -13.89 3.28 -3.88
N SER A 14 -13.41 4.24 -3.09
CA SER A 14 -12.03 4.26 -2.58
C SER A 14 -11.70 3.23 -1.50
N VAL A 15 -12.64 2.34 -1.13
CA VAL A 15 -12.31 1.10 -0.41
C VAL A 15 -11.32 0.26 -1.22
N ILE A 16 -11.44 0.28 -2.54
CA ILE A 16 -10.38 -0.16 -3.43
C ILE A 16 -9.49 1.07 -3.69
N PRO A 17 -8.21 1.05 -3.26
CA PRO A 17 -7.30 2.17 -3.44
C PRO A 17 -7.31 2.69 -4.89
N GLY A 18 -7.60 3.98 -5.05
CA GLY A 18 -7.54 4.66 -6.34
C GLY A 18 -8.86 4.79 -7.11
N LEU A 19 -9.89 3.97 -6.86
CA LEU A 19 -11.13 4.02 -7.64
C LEU A 19 -11.96 5.29 -7.38
N GLY A 20 -12.06 5.78 -6.14
CA GLY A 20 -12.78 7.03 -5.87
C GLY A 20 -12.06 8.27 -6.40
N GLN A 21 -10.73 8.22 -6.55
CA GLN A 21 -9.95 9.26 -7.22
C GLN A 21 -10.20 9.27 -8.74
N VAL A 22 -10.35 8.10 -9.36
CA VAL A 22 -10.79 7.98 -10.77
C VAL A 22 -12.21 8.52 -10.93
N TYR A 23 -13.13 8.18 -10.03
CA TYR A 23 -14.48 8.73 -10.00
C TYR A 23 -14.47 10.25 -9.92
N ASN A 24 -13.57 10.81 -9.10
CA ASN A 24 -13.31 12.24 -9.00
C ASN A 24 -12.45 12.82 -10.14
N LEU A 25 -12.43 12.23 -11.34
CA LEU A 25 -11.66 12.70 -12.50
C LEU A 25 -10.20 13.10 -12.17
N GLN A 26 -9.56 12.37 -11.25
CA GLN A 26 -8.16 12.51 -10.89
C GLN A 26 -7.43 11.19 -11.21
N PRO A 27 -7.38 10.77 -12.50
CA PRO A 27 -6.91 9.42 -12.88
C PRO A 27 -5.45 9.18 -12.52
N ARG A 28 -4.59 10.21 -12.60
CA ARG A 28 -3.17 10.09 -12.23
C ARG A 28 -2.99 9.71 -10.75
N LYS A 29 -3.76 10.31 -9.84
CA LYS A 29 -3.74 9.99 -8.41
C LYS A 29 -4.35 8.62 -8.14
N GLY A 30 -5.44 8.31 -8.85
CA GLY A 30 -6.07 6.99 -8.79
C GLY A 30 -5.10 5.86 -9.12
N VAL A 31 -4.33 5.99 -10.21
CA VAL A 31 -3.32 5.00 -10.59
C VAL A 31 -2.22 4.86 -9.52
N LEU A 32 -1.73 5.97 -8.95
CA LEU A 32 -0.72 5.92 -7.89
C LEU A 32 -1.22 5.16 -6.66
N PHE A 33 -2.43 5.48 -6.17
CA PHE A 33 -3.00 4.80 -5.01
C PHE A 33 -3.33 3.34 -5.31
N PHE A 34 -3.73 3.02 -6.54
CA PHE A 34 -3.95 1.65 -6.97
C PHE A 34 -2.66 0.83 -6.97
N ILE A 35 -1.55 1.38 -7.49
CA ILE A 35 -0.25 0.73 -7.47
C ILE A 35 0.21 0.49 -6.03
N VAL A 36 0.19 1.53 -5.19
CA VAL A 36 0.61 1.40 -3.78
C VAL A 36 -0.27 0.38 -3.03
N GLY A 37 -1.58 0.44 -3.25
CA GLY A 37 -2.53 -0.51 -2.66
C GLY A 37 -2.25 -1.95 -3.08
N THR A 38 -2.03 -2.18 -4.38
CA THR A 38 -1.74 -3.51 -4.94
C THR A 38 -0.39 -4.03 -4.45
N THR A 39 0.65 -3.19 -4.41
CA THR A 39 1.97 -3.58 -3.88
C THR A 39 1.89 -3.98 -2.41
N ASN A 40 1.19 -3.21 -1.58
CA ASN A 40 1.02 -3.55 -0.16
C ASN A 40 0.25 -4.87 0.02
N LEU A 41 -0.80 -5.08 -0.78
CA LEU A 41 -1.60 -6.32 -0.73
C LEU A 41 -0.78 -7.52 -1.21
N PHE A 42 0.06 -7.34 -2.23
CA PHE A 42 0.98 -8.37 -2.72
C PHE A 42 2.02 -8.77 -1.66
N ILE A 43 2.68 -7.78 -1.05
CA ILE A 43 3.64 -8.03 0.04
C ILE A 43 2.94 -8.73 1.21
N PHE A 44 1.79 -8.22 1.63
CA PHE A 44 1.01 -8.84 2.71
C PHE A 44 0.61 -10.29 2.39
N SER A 45 0.27 -10.59 1.14
CA SER A 45 -0.07 -11.94 0.69
C SER A 45 1.13 -12.89 0.76
N ILE A 46 2.31 -12.45 0.32
CA ILE A 46 3.56 -13.22 0.44
C ILE A 46 3.87 -13.51 1.92
N LEU A 47 3.71 -12.51 2.79
CA LEU A 47 3.96 -12.67 4.22
C LEU A 47 2.96 -13.63 4.88
N CYS A 48 1.68 -13.56 4.53
CA CYS A 48 0.68 -14.50 5.03
C CYS A 48 0.94 -15.94 4.57
N LEU A 49 1.48 -16.08 3.35
CA LEU A 49 1.78 -17.38 2.73
C LEU A 49 3.23 -17.84 2.95
N GLY A 50 4.02 -17.10 3.74
CA GLY A 50 5.46 -17.33 3.86
C GLY A 50 5.80 -18.75 4.29
N LYS A 51 5.04 -19.29 5.26
CA LYS A 51 5.22 -20.67 5.72
C LYS A 51 4.89 -21.69 4.63
N GLN A 52 3.74 -21.56 3.95
CA GLN A 52 3.38 -22.49 2.87
C GLN A 52 4.40 -22.45 1.73
N ILE A 53 4.87 -21.25 1.37
CA ILE A 53 5.91 -21.07 0.34
C ILE A 53 7.21 -21.76 0.77
N THR A 54 7.63 -21.56 2.02
CA THR A 54 8.86 -22.14 2.56
C THR A 54 8.78 -23.66 2.66
N ASP A 55 7.64 -24.21 3.10
CA ASP A 55 7.40 -25.66 3.14
C ASP A 55 7.43 -26.26 1.73
N LEU A 56 6.86 -25.56 0.74
CA LEU A 56 6.84 -26.01 -0.66
C LEU A 56 8.25 -26.01 -1.27
N ILE A 57 9.05 -24.98 -0.99
CA ILE A 57 10.45 -24.90 -1.41
C ILE A 57 11.30 -25.98 -0.73
N SER A 58 11.09 -26.22 0.58
CA SER A 58 11.83 -27.26 1.31
C SER A 58 11.51 -28.66 0.80
N ASN A 59 10.23 -28.95 0.53
CA ASN A 59 9.82 -30.24 -0.01
C ASN A 59 10.33 -30.46 -1.43
N PHE A 60 10.26 -29.44 -2.29
CA PHE A 60 10.88 -29.47 -3.62
C PHE A 60 12.39 -29.69 -3.53
N GLY A 61 13.07 -28.96 -2.64
CA GLY A 61 14.51 -29.12 -2.40
C GLY A 61 14.90 -30.53 -1.97
N LYS A 62 14.11 -31.16 -1.09
CA LYS A 62 14.34 -32.56 -0.67
C LYS A 62 14.17 -33.56 -1.81
N GLU A 63 13.22 -33.34 -2.71
CA GLU A 63 12.95 -34.21 -3.85
C GLU A 63 14.07 -34.16 -4.90
N TYR A 64 14.67 -32.97 -5.11
CA TYR A 64 15.75 -32.76 -6.10
C TYR A 64 17.17 -32.77 -5.48
N GLY A 65 17.31 -33.08 -4.19
CA GLY A 65 18.60 -33.11 -3.49
C GLY A 65 19.26 -31.73 -3.31
N VAL A 66 18.51 -30.64 -3.45
CA VAL A 66 18.97 -29.26 -3.26
C VAL A 66 18.51 -28.80 -1.87
N LEU A 67 19.44 -28.73 -0.91
CA LEU A 67 19.13 -28.21 0.42
C LEU A 67 19.09 -26.67 0.36
N PRO A 68 17.93 -26.04 0.61
CA PRO A 68 17.87 -24.59 0.69
C PRO A 68 18.56 -24.12 1.98
N ASN A 69 19.05 -22.88 1.98
CA ASN A 69 19.72 -22.30 3.13
C ASN A 69 18.78 -22.29 4.34
N GLN A 70 19.18 -23.00 5.40
CA GLN A 70 18.38 -23.22 6.60
C GLN A 70 18.13 -21.91 7.36
N ASP A 71 19.07 -20.96 7.33
CA ASP A 71 18.92 -19.67 8.01
C ASP A 71 17.84 -18.81 7.34
N LEU A 72 17.75 -18.87 6.00
CA LEU A 72 16.71 -18.19 5.22
C LEU A 72 15.35 -18.84 5.46
N ILE A 73 15.27 -20.17 5.46
CA ILE A 73 14.04 -20.93 5.78
C ILE A 73 13.54 -20.55 7.18
N HIS A 74 14.42 -20.54 8.18
CA HIS A 74 14.07 -20.21 9.55
C HIS A 74 13.51 -18.78 9.65
N THR A 75 14.23 -17.81 9.07
CA THR A 75 13.82 -16.39 9.06
C THR A 75 12.47 -16.18 8.36
N PHE A 76 12.23 -16.82 7.21
CA PHE A 76 10.96 -16.72 6.51
C PHE A 76 9.82 -17.48 7.21
N SER A 77 10.11 -18.55 7.94
CA SER A 77 9.10 -19.29 8.71
C SER A 77 8.60 -18.51 9.94
N GLU A 78 9.45 -17.65 10.51
CA GLU A 78 9.09 -16.75 11.61
C GLU A 78 8.25 -15.55 11.14
N LEU A 79 8.35 -15.19 9.85
CA LEU A 79 7.48 -14.24 9.16
C LEU A 79 6.10 -14.88 8.89
N SER A 80 5.37 -15.16 9.97
CA SER A 80 3.97 -15.61 9.94
C SER A 80 3.02 -14.47 10.31
N ILE A 81 1.71 -14.67 10.13
CA ILE A 81 0.63 -13.71 10.50
C ILE A 81 0.75 -13.22 11.96
N HIS A 82 1.29 -14.05 12.86
CA HIS A 82 1.44 -13.72 14.27
C HIS A 82 2.67 -12.85 14.55
N SER A 83 3.55 -12.64 13.56
CA SER A 83 4.75 -11.81 13.70
C SER A 83 4.36 -10.34 13.91
N PRO A 84 4.96 -9.64 14.90
CA PRO A 84 4.72 -8.22 15.14
C PRO A 84 4.92 -7.35 13.89
N SER A 85 5.87 -7.71 13.02
CA SER A 85 6.16 -7.00 11.77
C SER A 85 5.00 -7.04 10.78
N VAL A 86 4.31 -8.18 10.68
CA VAL A 86 3.15 -8.36 9.79
C VAL A 86 1.95 -7.58 10.31
N LEU A 87 1.73 -7.58 11.62
CA LEU A 87 0.69 -6.77 12.26
C LEU A 87 0.93 -5.27 12.05
N MET A 88 2.17 -4.80 12.16
CA MET A 88 2.51 -3.39 11.89
C MET A 88 2.22 -3.01 10.44
N LEU A 89 2.57 -3.86 9.47
CA LEU A 89 2.27 -3.66 8.06
C LEU A 89 0.76 -3.65 7.79
N LEU A 90 -0.02 -4.50 8.47
CA LEU A 90 -1.48 -4.50 8.38
C LEU A 90 -2.07 -3.16 8.87
N PHE A 91 -1.62 -2.66 10.02
CA PHE A 91 -2.07 -1.34 10.52
C PHE A 91 -1.69 -0.21 9.56
N LEU A 92 -0.49 -0.23 9.00
CA LEU A 92 -0.05 0.77 8.03
C LEU A 92 -0.92 0.71 6.76
N PHE A 93 -1.29 -0.49 6.31
CA PHE A 93 -2.19 -0.68 5.18
C PHE A 93 -3.61 -0.19 5.47
N LEU A 94 -4.17 -0.47 6.65
CA LEU A 94 -5.46 0.09 7.06
C LEU A 94 -5.41 1.62 7.13
N ALA A 95 -4.35 2.19 7.70
CA ALA A 95 -4.17 3.65 7.75
C ALA A 95 -4.14 4.24 6.33
N PHE A 96 -3.42 3.60 5.40
CA PHE A 96 -3.42 3.98 3.99
C PHE A 96 -4.82 3.89 3.35
N LEU A 97 -5.59 2.83 3.60
CA LEU A 97 -6.97 2.71 3.11
C LEU A 97 -7.88 3.82 3.65
N THR A 98 -7.80 4.12 4.95
CA THR A 98 -8.58 5.23 5.52
C THR A 98 -8.20 6.58 4.92
N TYR A 99 -6.91 6.77 4.60
CA TYR A 99 -6.42 7.96 3.92
C TYR A 99 -6.98 8.07 2.49
N THR A 100 -6.97 6.98 1.70
CA THR A 100 -7.50 7.01 0.33
C THR A 100 -9.01 7.26 0.28
N VAL A 101 -9.75 6.72 1.26
CA VAL A 101 -11.20 6.97 1.40
C VAL A 101 -11.47 8.42 1.78
N ARG A 102 -10.74 8.96 2.76
CA ARG A 102 -10.88 10.35 3.20
C ARG A 102 -10.55 11.33 2.08
N ASP A 103 -9.44 11.10 1.38
CA ASP A 103 -9.02 11.92 0.24
C ASP A 103 -10.11 11.96 -0.84
N ALA A 104 -10.65 10.82 -1.27
CA ALA A 104 -11.71 10.80 -2.28
C ALA A 104 -13.00 11.49 -1.80
N HIS A 105 -13.34 11.37 -0.52
CA HIS A 105 -14.49 12.08 0.04
C HIS A 105 -14.30 13.60 0.03
N ASP A 106 -13.14 14.08 0.50
CA ASP A 106 -12.85 15.51 0.63
C ASP A 106 -12.72 16.18 -0.75
N GLN A 107 -12.11 15.50 -1.72
CA GLN A 107 -12.02 15.96 -3.12
C GLN A 107 -13.41 16.03 -3.80
N ALA A 108 -14.28 15.04 -3.57
CA ALA A 108 -15.65 15.08 -4.10
C ALA A 108 -16.45 16.24 -3.49
N LYS A 109 -16.30 16.48 -2.18
CA LYS A 109 -16.95 17.59 -1.48
C LYS A 109 -16.43 18.95 -1.95
N GLY A 110 -15.11 19.08 -2.15
CA GLY A 110 -14.47 20.27 -2.70
C GLY A 110 -15.02 20.62 -4.08
N ARG A 111 -15.11 19.63 -4.97
CA ARG A 111 -15.67 19.82 -6.33
C ARG A 111 -17.15 20.17 -6.36
N MET A 112 -17.94 19.57 -5.47
CA MET A 112 -19.36 19.92 -5.34
C MET A 112 -19.54 21.37 -4.88
N ARG A 113 -18.65 21.87 -4.02
CA ARG A 113 -18.62 23.28 -3.58
C ARG A 113 -18.10 24.22 -4.66
N SER A 114 -17.04 23.82 -5.38
CA SER A 114 -16.43 24.65 -6.43
C SER A 114 -17.34 24.85 -7.66
N ALA A 115 -18.32 23.96 -7.85
CA ALA A 115 -19.38 24.14 -8.83
C ALA A 115 -20.33 25.31 -8.49
N ILE A 116 -20.38 25.74 -7.22
CA ILE A 116 -21.26 26.81 -6.72
C ILE A 116 -20.47 28.10 -6.44
N TYR A 117 -19.21 27.99 -5.99
CA TYR A 117 -18.32 29.13 -5.71
C TYR A 117 -16.95 28.89 -6.36
N LYS A 118 -16.45 29.83 -7.17
CA LYS A 118 -15.14 29.70 -7.82
C LYS A 118 -14.03 30.03 -6.81
N ASP A 119 -13.65 29.06 -6.00
CA ASP A 119 -12.68 29.24 -4.94
C ASP A 119 -11.27 29.51 -5.50
N THR A 120 -10.73 30.66 -5.12
CA THR A 120 -9.33 31.07 -5.36
C THR A 120 -8.48 30.49 -4.24
N VAL A 121 -8.38 29.17 -4.17
CA VAL A 121 -7.48 28.50 -3.23
C VAL A 121 -6.26 28.05 -4.02
N ILE A 122 -5.07 28.37 -3.49
CA ILE A 122 -3.79 27.90 -4.03
C ILE A 122 -3.83 26.36 -3.94
N GLU A 123 -4.22 25.69 -5.03
CA GLU A 123 -4.08 24.24 -5.18
C GLU A 123 -2.59 23.94 -5.27
N ILE A 124 -1.97 23.61 -4.14
CA ILE A 124 -0.66 22.97 -4.17
C ILE A 124 -0.87 21.64 -4.89
N ALA A 125 -0.30 21.51 -6.09
CA ALA A 125 -0.44 20.31 -6.90
C ALA A 125 0.01 19.07 -6.10
N GLU A 126 -0.94 18.18 -5.80
CA GLU A 126 -0.73 16.95 -5.02
C GLU A 126 0.28 15.96 -5.62
N ALA A 127 0.73 16.18 -6.86
CA ALA A 127 1.85 15.45 -7.45
C ALA A 127 3.20 15.73 -6.76
N ASN A 128 3.32 16.80 -5.95
CA ASN A 128 4.59 17.25 -5.38
C ASN A 128 4.84 16.96 -3.89
N SER A 129 3.94 16.28 -3.14
CA SER A 129 4.09 16.21 -1.66
C SER A 129 4.17 14.80 -1.05
N ALA A 130 3.12 13.98 -1.11
CA ALA A 130 3.04 12.79 -0.24
C ALA A 130 3.59 11.49 -0.88
N SER A 131 3.45 11.32 -2.20
CA SER A 131 4.01 10.16 -2.92
C SER A 131 5.54 10.10 -2.80
N TYR A 132 6.22 11.26 -2.78
CA TYR A 132 7.67 11.38 -2.58
C TYR A 132 8.12 11.13 -1.13
N LEU A 133 7.34 11.53 -0.11
CA LEU A 133 7.65 11.26 1.30
C LEU A 133 7.42 9.80 1.70
N PHE A 134 6.35 9.20 1.19
CA PHE A 134 6.03 7.79 1.44
C PHE A 134 7.00 6.86 0.71
N HIS A 135 7.47 7.22 -0.50
CA HIS A 135 8.49 6.44 -1.20
C HIS A 135 9.90 6.57 -0.59
N ILE A 136 10.30 7.78 -0.14
CA ILE A 136 11.57 8.00 0.58
C ILE A 136 11.59 7.29 1.95
N SER A 137 10.49 7.30 2.69
CA SER A 137 10.36 6.55 3.96
C SER A 137 10.47 5.04 3.76
N LEU A 138 9.96 4.52 2.65
CA LEU A 138 9.96 3.10 2.31
C LEU A 138 11.36 2.62 1.85
N MET A 139 12.13 3.47 1.15
CA MET A 139 13.56 3.24 0.83
C MET A 139 14.48 3.30 2.06
N VAL A 140 14.21 4.20 3.02
CA VAL A 140 15.02 4.32 4.24
C VAL A 140 14.71 3.18 5.23
N SER A 141 13.47 2.72 5.31
CA SER A 141 13.11 1.60 6.19
C SER A 141 13.65 0.26 5.69
N PHE A 142 13.76 0.07 4.36
CA PHE A 142 14.47 -1.07 3.78
C PHE A 142 16.00 -0.98 3.96
N LEU A 143 16.60 0.21 3.98
CA LEU A 143 18.02 0.43 4.29
C LEU A 143 18.35 0.05 5.76
N ILE A 144 17.47 0.36 6.72
CA ILE A 144 17.60 -0.07 8.12
C ILE A 144 17.44 -1.60 8.25
N LEU A 145 16.49 -2.18 7.53
CA LEU A 145 16.27 -3.63 7.52
C LEU A 145 17.47 -4.40 6.92
N ALA A 146 18.09 -3.91 5.85
CA ALA A 146 19.24 -4.56 5.22
C ALA A 146 20.54 -4.43 6.03
N PHE A 147 20.77 -3.29 6.69
CA PHE A 147 22.01 -3.06 7.44
C PHE A 147 22.06 -3.82 8.78
N PHE A 148 20.90 -4.01 9.44
CA PHE A 148 20.83 -4.68 10.74
C PHE A 148 20.47 -6.17 10.68
N PHE A 149 19.86 -6.63 9.58
CA PHE A 149 19.40 -8.03 9.47
C PHE A 149 20.02 -8.84 8.31
N ILE A 150 20.74 -8.23 7.35
CA ILE A 150 21.35 -8.95 6.20
C ILE A 150 22.88 -8.98 6.25
N LEU A 151 23.56 -7.94 6.75
CA LEU A 151 25.00 -8.01 7.09
C LEU A 151 25.14 -8.66 8.47
N PRO A 152 25.88 -9.79 8.62
CA PRO A 152 26.21 -10.29 9.95
C PRO A 152 27.22 -9.32 10.61
N PRO A 153 27.39 -9.35 11.95
CA PRO A 153 28.38 -8.52 12.62
C PRO A 153 29.79 -8.72 12.05
#